data_AF-A0A2N6ATQ7-F1
#
_entry.id   AF-A0A2N6ATQ7-F1
#
_cell.length_a   1.000
_cell.length_b   1.000
_cell.length_c   1.000
_cell.angle_alpha   90.00
_cell.angle_beta   90.00
_cell.angle_gamma   90.00
#
_symmetry.space_group_name_H-M   'P 1'
#
loop_
_entity.id
_entity.type
_entity.pdbx_description
1 polymer ?
#
loop_
_entity_poly.entity_id
_entity_poly.type
_entity_poly.pdbx_seq_one_letter_code
_entity_poly.pdbx_strand_id
1 'polypeptide(L)'
;MSDYIEAKYPYKTFSMGLTRVDPIYGKFYCGATCIEDDTVFGIYRSWNTNRISDNYRETKSQNEYNEMIRSIFKFIPIQSEIENITGSGKAPYIGSPNYEQINFYLAGEKDHAEDIEAILDRLEERKIEAQAIIMTYEKDGHIYSIRLSSEDYGLGAEDIEKRIEMIK
;
A
#
# COMPACT_ATOMS: atom_id res chain seq x y z
N MET A 1 -8.64 18.97 19.34
CA MET A 1 -8.20 17.82 18.51
C MET A 1 -7.63 16.74 19.39
N SER A 2 -6.78 17.07 20.38
CA SER A 2 -6.33 16.12 21.42
C SER A 2 -7.50 15.43 22.12
N ASP A 3 -8.40 16.21 22.73
CA ASP A 3 -9.58 15.70 23.44
C ASP A 3 -10.44 14.77 22.58
N TYR A 4 -10.50 15.02 21.26
CA TYR A 4 -11.26 14.17 20.33
C TYR A 4 -10.61 12.79 20.18
N ILE A 5 -9.29 12.74 19.97
CA ILE A 5 -8.58 11.48 19.79
C ILE A 5 -8.54 10.68 21.10
N GLU A 6 -8.27 11.34 22.22
CA GLU A 6 -8.29 10.71 23.54
C GLU A 6 -9.67 10.13 23.88
N ALA A 7 -10.75 10.85 23.56
CA ALA A 7 -12.10 10.34 23.76
C ALA A 7 -12.46 9.19 22.80
N LYS A 8 -12.00 9.26 21.54
CA LYS A 8 -12.32 8.24 20.51
C LYS A 8 -11.53 6.94 20.72
N TYR A 9 -10.32 7.02 21.26
CA TYR A 9 -9.41 5.89 21.48
C TYR A 9 -8.88 5.89 22.93
N PRO A 10 -9.73 5.63 23.94
CA PRO A 10 -9.40 5.82 25.35
C PRO A 10 -8.32 4.87 25.91
N TYR A 11 -7.93 3.86 25.14
CA TYR A 11 -6.91 2.86 25.52
C TYR A 11 -5.62 2.99 24.68
N LYS A 12 -5.42 4.15 24.04
CA LYS A 12 -4.26 4.44 23.20
C LYS A 12 -3.67 5.80 23.57
N THR A 13 -2.38 5.93 23.35
CA THR A 13 -1.62 7.13 23.65
C THR A 13 -1.13 7.74 22.35
N PHE A 14 -1.20 9.07 22.24
CA PHE A 14 -0.88 9.76 21.00
C PHE A 14 0.08 10.91 21.24
N SER A 15 1.10 11.01 20.40
CA SER A 15 1.88 12.24 20.24
C SER A 15 1.25 13.07 19.13
N MET A 16 0.91 14.33 19.44
CA MET A 16 0.36 15.25 18.45
C MET A 16 1.40 16.28 18.00
N GLY A 17 1.44 16.53 16.69
CA GLY A 17 2.20 17.62 16.11
C GLY A 17 1.54 18.99 16.27
N LEU A 18 2.16 19.99 15.65
CA LEU A 18 1.58 21.34 15.57
C LEU A 18 0.40 21.37 14.59
N THR A 19 -0.67 22.06 14.98
CA THR A 19 -1.80 22.30 14.09
C THR A 19 -1.39 23.27 12.98
N ARG A 20 -1.67 22.89 11.74
CA ARG A 20 -1.47 23.67 10.52
C ARG A 20 -2.81 24.11 9.95
N VAL A 21 -2.77 25.21 9.21
CA VAL A 21 -3.93 25.78 8.52
C VAL A 21 -3.83 25.39 7.05
N ASP A 22 -4.88 24.78 6.52
CA ASP A 22 -5.01 24.44 5.11
C ASP A 22 -6.12 25.32 4.48
N PRO A 23 -5.75 26.46 3.86
CA PRO A 23 -6.72 27.37 3.30
C PRO A 23 -7.35 26.88 2.00
N ILE A 24 -6.69 25.97 1.27
CA ILE A 24 -7.22 25.42 0.02
C ILE A 24 -8.43 24.54 0.32
N TYR A 25 -8.34 23.73 1.37
CA TYR A 25 -9.41 22.81 1.74
C TYR A 25 -10.29 23.29 2.91
N GLY A 26 -10.02 24.48 3.46
CA GLY A 26 -10.78 25.08 4.55
C GLY A 26 -10.74 24.22 5.83
N LYS A 27 -9.55 23.74 6.20
CA LYS A 27 -9.34 22.81 7.31
C LYS A 27 -8.19 23.23 8.21
N PHE A 28 -8.26 22.85 9.48
CA PHE A 28 -7.09 22.71 10.32
C PHE A 28 -6.63 21.26 10.27
N TYR A 29 -5.33 21.03 10.13
CA TYR A 29 -4.71 19.70 10.08
C TYR A 29 -3.69 19.54 11.19
N CYS A 30 -3.63 18.37 11.81
CA CYS A 30 -2.59 18.00 12.74
C CYS A 30 -2.13 16.57 12.42
N GLY A 31 -0.82 16.35 12.34
CA GLY A 31 -0.27 14.99 12.36
C GLY A 31 -0.32 14.45 13.78
N ALA A 32 -0.57 13.15 13.92
CA ALA A 32 -0.49 12.43 15.18
C ALA A 32 0.18 11.08 14.99
N THR A 33 0.82 10.58 16.04
CA THR A 33 1.46 9.27 16.08
C THR A 33 0.89 8.48 17.24
N CYS A 34 0.36 7.28 16.96
CA CYS A 34 0.01 6.31 18.00
C CYS A 34 1.29 5.75 18.60
N ILE A 35 1.49 5.84 19.90
CA ILE A 35 2.74 5.44 20.56
C ILE A 35 2.87 3.92 20.63
N GLU A 36 1.75 3.20 20.73
CA GLU A 36 1.78 1.75 20.90
C GLU A 36 2.07 0.97 19.61
N ASP A 37 1.87 1.57 18.43
CA ASP A 37 2.07 0.91 17.14
C ASP A 37 2.73 1.79 16.07
N ASP A 38 3.29 2.93 16.48
CA ASP A 38 4.00 3.89 15.63
C ASP A 38 3.22 4.41 14.41
N THR A 39 1.91 4.18 14.34
CA THR A 39 1.08 4.63 13.21
C THR A 39 1.03 6.15 13.19
N VAL A 40 1.57 6.74 12.13
CA VAL A 40 1.45 8.18 11.84
C VAL A 40 0.21 8.43 11.01
N PHE A 41 -0.68 9.31 11.48
CA PHE A 41 -1.96 9.61 10.83
C PHE A 41 -2.32 11.10 10.95
N GLY A 42 -3.38 11.50 10.25
CA GLY A 42 -3.89 12.86 10.22
C GLY A 42 -5.17 13.04 11.02
N ILE A 43 -5.27 14.18 11.71
CA ILE A 43 -6.49 14.68 12.33
C ILE A 43 -6.88 15.97 11.61
N TYR A 44 -8.15 16.09 11.24
CA TYR A 44 -8.67 17.17 10.43
C TYR A 44 -9.86 17.82 11.15
N ARG A 45 -9.91 19.15 11.18
CA ARG A 45 -11.08 19.92 11.60
C ARG A 45 -11.53 20.85 10.50
N SER A 46 -12.77 20.69 10.03
CA SER A 46 -13.37 21.62 9.06
C SER A 46 -13.63 22.99 9.68
N TRP A 47 -13.33 24.08 8.96
CA TRP A 47 -13.65 25.44 9.41
C TRP A 47 -15.15 25.68 9.50
N ASN A 48 -15.88 25.28 8.44
CA ASN A 48 -17.29 25.62 8.30
C ASN A 48 -18.19 24.80 9.23
N THR A 49 -17.88 23.52 9.40
CA THR A 49 -18.74 22.59 10.17
C THR A 49 -18.23 22.31 11.57
N ASN A 50 -16.98 22.72 11.88
CA ASN A 50 -16.26 22.33 13.10
C ASN A 50 -16.14 20.81 13.34
N ARG A 51 -16.53 19.97 12.37
CA ARG A 51 -16.39 18.51 12.49
C ARG A 51 -14.93 18.13 12.53
N ILE A 52 -14.59 17.24 13.45
CA ILE A 52 -13.27 16.63 13.59
C ILE A 52 -13.35 15.19 13.09
N SER A 53 -12.39 14.79 12.27
CA SER A 53 -12.20 13.43 11.79
C SER A 53 -10.72 13.07 11.82
N ASP A 54 -10.42 11.79 11.79
CA ASP A 54 -9.07 11.26 11.63
C ASP A 54 -9.10 10.09 10.65
N ASN A 55 -7.92 9.63 10.26
CA ASN A 55 -7.73 8.44 9.43
C ASN A 55 -6.86 7.37 10.10
N TYR A 56 -6.85 7.29 11.44
CA TYR A 56 -5.96 6.39 12.17
C TYR A 56 -6.18 4.93 11.80
N ARG A 57 -7.44 4.47 11.78
CA ARG A 57 -7.76 3.06 11.50
C ARG A 57 -7.42 2.67 10.06
N GLU A 58 -7.71 3.57 9.13
CA GLU A 58 -7.43 3.42 7.71
C GLU A 58 -5.93 3.36 7.47
N THR A 59 -5.16 4.30 8.04
CA THR A 59 -3.70 4.33 7.91
C THR A 59 -3.05 3.12 8.57
N LYS A 60 -3.51 2.73 9.77
CA LYS A 60 -3.02 1.53 10.44
C LYS A 60 -3.25 0.27 9.59
N SER A 61 -4.48 0.08 9.11
CA SER A 61 -4.81 -1.07 8.26
C SER A 61 -3.96 -1.09 6.98
N GLN A 62 -3.75 0.08 6.35
CA GLN A 62 -2.94 0.19 5.15
C GLN A 62 -1.46 -0.16 5.43
N ASN A 63 -0.93 0.26 6.58
CA ASN A 63 0.42 -0.10 7.02
C ASN A 63 0.54 -1.61 7.23
N GLU A 64 -0.45 -2.23 7.89
CA GLU A 64 -0.47 -3.68 8.14
C GLU A 64 -0.51 -4.49 6.83
N TYR A 65 -1.33 -4.08 5.84
CA TYR A 65 -1.31 -4.66 4.50
C TYR A 65 0.06 -4.52 3.82
N ASN A 66 0.65 -3.32 3.85
CA ASN A 66 1.95 -3.05 3.25
C ASN A 66 3.07 -3.86 3.91
N GLU A 67 3.09 -3.95 5.24
CA GLU A 67 4.08 -4.71 5.99
C GLU A 67 3.98 -6.20 5.68
N MET A 68 2.77 -6.76 5.65
CA MET A 68 2.55 -8.16 5.34
C MET A 68 3.06 -8.49 3.94
N ILE A 69 2.66 -7.73 2.90
CA ILE A 69 3.11 -8.03 1.54
C ILE A 69 4.62 -7.86 1.37
N ARG A 70 5.21 -6.79 1.93
CA ARG A 70 6.67 -6.59 1.88
C ARG A 70 7.43 -7.71 2.56
N SER A 71 6.89 -8.29 3.65
CA SER A 71 7.56 -9.36 4.39
C SER A 71 7.75 -10.64 3.57
N ILE A 72 6.87 -10.92 2.61
CA ILE A 72 6.91 -12.11 1.74
C ILE A 72 8.14 -12.12 0.84
N PHE A 73 8.58 -10.93 0.45
CA PHE A 73 9.70 -10.70 -0.46
C PHE A 73 11.00 -10.32 0.26
N LYS A 74 11.03 -10.35 1.60
CA LYS A 74 12.29 -10.12 2.33
C LYS A 74 13.23 -11.33 2.22
N PHE A 75 14.51 -11.05 2.02
CA PHE A 75 15.61 -12.01 2.01
C PHE A 75 15.51 -13.10 0.92
N ILE A 76 14.91 -12.77 -0.21
CA ILE A 76 14.85 -13.65 -1.39
C ILE A 76 15.47 -12.95 -2.62
N PRO A 77 15.99 -13.69 -3.60
CA PRO A 77 16.71 -13.11 -4.75
C PRO A 77 15.91 -12.03 -5.49
N ILE A 78 14.62 -12.26 -5.74
CA ILE A 78 13.75 -11.32 -6.45
C ILE A 78 13.55 -9.97 -5.73
N GLN A 79 13.94 -9.86 -4.45
CA GLN A 79 13.83 -8.60 -3.70
C GLN A 79 14.59 -7.45 -4.35
N SER A 80 15.75 -7.70 -4.99
CA SER A 80 16.53 -6.65 -5.64
C SER A 80 15.84 -6.04 -6.85
N GLU A 81 14.90 -6.77 -7.45
CA GLU A 81 14.15 -6.36 -8.63
C GLU A 81 12.87 -5.61 -8.27
N ILE A 82 12.59 -5.44 -6.98
CA ILE A 82 11.37 -4.78 -6.50
C ILE A 82 11.76 -3.52 -5.73
N GLU A 83 11.55 -2.37 -6.36
CA GLU A 83 11.80 -1.06 -5.74
C GLU A 83 10.74 -0.74 -4.67
N ASN A 84 9.47 -1.04 -4.93
CA ASN A 84 8.40 -0.82 -3.96
C ASN A 84 7.26 -1.83 -4.10
N ILE A 85 6.64 -2.15 -2.96
CA ILE A 85 5.41 -2.95 -2.89
C ILE A 85 4.42 -2.26 -1.97
N THR A 86 3.17 -2.17 -2.40
CA THR A 86 2.04 -1.74 -1.59
C THR A 86 0.87 -2.71 -1.76
N GLY A 87 0.05 -2.87 -0.74
CA GLY A 87 -1.14 -3.70 -0.79
C GLY A 87 -2.31 -3.02 -0.10
N SER A 88 -3.52 -3.21 -0.59
CA SER A 88 -4.73 -2.61 -0.01
C SER A 88 -5.89 -3.60 -0.03
N GLY A 89 -6.87 -3.39 0.85
CA GLY A 89 -8.12 -4.15 0.87
C GLY A 89 -9.32 -3.28 1.27
N LYS A 90 -10.52 -3.75 0.92
CA LYS A 90 -11.79 -3.06 1.26
C LYS A 90 -12.08 -3.05 2.75
N ALA A 91 -11.67 -4.12 3.44
CA ALA A 91 -11.89 -4.30 4.87
C ALA A 91 -10.62 -3.94 5.65
N PRO A 92 -10.75 -3.54 6.93
CA PRO A 92 -9.61 -3.44 7.81
C PRO A 92 -8.84 -4.76 7.89
N TYR A 93 -7.53 -4.67 7.98
CA TYR A 93 -6.65 -5.83 8.12
C TYR A 93 -6.94 -6.58 9.43
N ILE A 94 -7.10 -7.90 9.34
CA ILE A 94 -7.43 -8.79 10.47
C ILE A 94 -6.54 -10.04 10.51
N GLY A 95 -5.23 -9.88 10.28
CA GLY A 95 -4.26 -10.97 10.39
C GLY A 95 -4.25 -11.98 9.24
N SER A 96 -5.25 -11.93 8.36
CA SER A 96 -5.27 -12.67 7.09
C SER A 96 -5.71 -11.70 5.99
N PRO A 97 -4.79 -11.24 5.13
CA PRO A 97 -5.14 -10.27 4.10
C PRO A 97 -5.90 -10.94 2.97
N ASN A 98 -7.09 -10.42 2.68
CA ASN A 98 -7.68 -10.51 1.36
C ASN A 98 -7.37 -9.19 0.64
N TYR A 99 -6.49 -9.22 -0.35
CA TYR A 99 -6.09 -8.02 -1.07
C TYR A 99 -7.12 -7.68 -2.14
N GLU A 100 -7.57 -6.44 -2.14
CA GLU A 100 -8.23 -5.89 -3.32
C GLU A 100 -7.20 -5.60 -4.40
N GLN A 101 -6.04 -5.06 -4.00
CA GLN A 101 -4.99 -4.69 -4.93
C GLN A 101 -3.62 -4.83 -4.27
N ILE A 102 -2.66 -5.34 -5.05
CA ILE A 102 -1.23 -5.28 -4.76
C ILE A 102 -0.56 -4.54 -5.91
N ASN A 103 0.29 -3.57 -5.59
CA ASN A 103 1.08 -2.85 -6.58
C ASN A 103 2.56 -3.11 -6.34
N PHE A 104 3.26 -3.47 -7.41
CA PHE A 104 4.70 -3.60 -7.48
C PHE A 104 5.24 -2.50 -8.40
N TYR A 105 6.35 -1.88 -7.97
CA TYR A 105 7.21 -1.10 -8.84
C TYR A 105 8.52 -1.87 -8.98
N LEU A 106 8.83 -2.32 -10.19
CA LEU A 106 10.01 -3.14 -10.47
C LEU A 106 11.19 -2.26 -10.85
N ALA A 107 12.39 -2.69 -10.43
CA ALA A 107 13.62 -1.94 -10.57
C ALA A 107 14.44 -2.42 -11.77
N GLY A 108 15.03 -1.48 -12.50
CA GLY A 108 15.99 -1.76 -13.55
C GLY A 108 15.45 -1.57 -14.97
N GLU A 109 16.35 -1.21 -15.89
CA GLU A 109 16.05 -0.97 -17.31
C GLU A 109 16.14 -2.31 -18.08
N LYS A 110 15.17 -3.21 -17.88
CA LYS A 110 15.13 -4.53 -18.52
C LYS A 110 13.71 -5.05 -18.73
N ASP A 111 13.60 -6.17 -19.46
CA ASP A 111 12.36 -6.94 -19.52
C ASP A 111 12.16 -7.71 -18.21
N HIS A 112 10.95 -7.58 -17.64
CA HIS A 112 10.63 -8.12 -16.33
C HIS A 112 9.73 -9.36 -16.36
N ALA A 113 9.54 -9.99 -17.51
CA ALA A 113 8.62 -11.13 -17.62
C ALA A 113 8.97 -12.29 -16.65
N GLU A 114 10.26 -12.66 -16.57
CA GLU A 114 10.76 -13.66 -15.62
C GLU A 114 10.63 -13.21 -14.16
N ASP A 115 10.84 -11.92 -13.89
CA ASP A 115 10.70 -11.36 -12.53
C ASP A 115 9.23 -11.37 -12.09
N ILE A 116 8.31 -11.03 -12.98
CA ILE A 116 6.86 -11.07 -12.76
C ILE A 116 6.42 -12.51 -12.49
N GLU A 117 6.89 -13.49 -13.27
CA GLU A 117 6.63 -14.92 -13.03
C GLU A 117 7.08 -15.33 -11.62
N ALA A 118 8.32 -15.00 -11.25
CA ALA A 118 8.85 -15.30 -9.91
C ALA A 118 8.05 -14.61 -8.78
N ILE A 119 7.51 -13.42 -9.04
CA ILE A 119 6.63 -12.72 -8.08
C ILE A 119 5.30 -13.47 -7.93
N LEU A 120 4.66 -13.88 -9.02
CA LEU A 120 3.40 -14.63 -8.99
C LEU A 120 3.56 -15.97 -8.28
N ASP A 121 4.60 -16.73 -8.60
CA ASP A 121 4.92 -18.00 -7.95
C ASP A 121 5.08 -17.81 -6.44
N ARG A 122 5.75 -16.72 -6.04
CA ARG A 122 5.93 -16.42 -4.63
C ARG A 122 4.63 -16.06 -3.92
N LEU A 123 3.73 -15.32 -4.58
CA LEU A 123 2.40 -15.03 -4.04
C LEU A 123 1.57 -16.30 -3.89
N GLU A 124 1.60 -17.18 -4.88
CA GLU A 124 0.92 -18.48 -4.86
C GLU A 124 1.47 -19.39 -3.75
N GLU A 125 2.79 -19.54 -3.63
CA GLU A 125 3.46 -20.33 -2.58
C GLU A 125 3.01 -19.87 -1.18
N ARG A 126 2.83 -18.56 -1.01
CA ARG A 126 2.39 -17.94 0.25
C ARG A 126 0.88 -17.85 0.41
N LYS A 127 0.10 -18.40 -0.55
CA LYS A 127 -1.36 -18.41 -0.56
C LYS A 127 -1.95 -17.01 -0.43
N ILE A 128 -1.35 -16.06 -1.13
CA ILE A 128 -1.81 -14.68 -1.15
C ILE A 128 -2.83 -14.54 -2.24
N GLU A 129 -4.00 -14.01 -1.87
CA GLU A 129 -5.10 -13.79 -2.81
C GLU A 129 -5.28 -12.30 -3.05
N ALA A 130 -5.38 -11.91 -4.33
CA ALA A 130 -5.57 -10.54 -4.77
C ALA A 130 -6.50 -10.45 -6.00
N GLN A 131 -7.46 -9.52 -5.94
CA GLN A 131 -8.32 -9.23 -7.11
C GLN A 131 -7.54 -8.52 -8.23
N ALA A 132 -6.52 -7.76 -7.87
CA ALA A 132 -5.64 -7.08 -8.80
C ALA A 132 -4.19 -7.13 -8.33
N ILE A 133 -3.30 -7.54 -9.21
CA ILE A 133 -1.86 -7.48 -9.04
C ILE A 133 -1.36 -6.62 -10.19
N ILE A 134 -0.89 -5.42 -9.87
CA ILE A 134 -0.42 -4.45 -10.85
C ILE A 134 1.09 -4.33 -10.69
N MET A 135 1.82 -4.51 -11.77
CA MET A 135 3.26 -4.29 -11.78
C MET A 135 3.61 -3.25 -12.82
N THR A 136 4.40 -2.26 -12.41
CA THR A 136 4.87 -1.18 -13.28
C THR A 136 6.38 -1.07 -13.22
N TYR A 137 6.99 -0.69 -14.35
CA TYR A 137 8.44 -0.51 -14.46
C TYR A 137 8.81 0.44 -15.59
N GLU A 138 10.04 0.92 -15.60
CA GLU A 138 10.60 1.80 -16.63
C GLU A 138 11.66 1.07 -17.44
N LYS A 139 11.60 1.22 -18.77
CA LYS A 139 12.59 0.68 -19.71
C LYS A 139 12.65 1.57 -20.94
N ASP A 140 13.86 1.90 -21.39
CA ASP A 140 14.13 2.73 -22.56
C ASP A 140 13.41 4.10 -22.53
N GLY A 141 13.20 4.65 -21.32
CA GLY A 141 12.46 5.90 -21.11
C GLY A 141 10.94 5.79 -21.25
N HIS A 142 10.40 4.58 -21.34
CA HIS A 142 8.97 4.28 -21.38
C HIS A 142 8.50 3.58 -20.10
N ILE A 143 7.23 3.77 -19.77
CA ILE A 143 6.59 3.10 -18.62
C ILE A 143 5.79 1.92 -19.14
N TYR A 144 6.05 0.76 -18.57
CA TYR A 144 5.33 -0.48 -18.84
C TYR A 144 4.49 -0.87 -17.64
N SER A 145 3.38 -1.54 -17.91
CA SER A 145 2.45 -2.02 -16.89
C SER A 145 1.86 -3.36 -17.29
N ILE A 146 1.59 -4.19 -16.29
CA ILE A 146 0.74 -5.36 -16.44
C ILE A 146 -0.28 -5.40 -15.30
N ARG A 147 -1.51 -5.83 -15.62
CA ARG A 147 -2.58 -6.06 -14.65
C ARG A 147 -2.97 -7.54 -14.67
N LEU A 148 -2.78 -8.19 -13.54
CA LEU A 148 -3.03 -9.60 -13.27
C LEU A 148 -3.95 -9.75 -12.05
N SER A 149 -4.21 -10.98 -11.64
CA SER A 149 -4.96 -11.39 -10.46
C SER A 149 -4.48 -12.75 -9.96
N SER A 150 -5.00 -13.25 -8.84
CA SER A 150 -4.72 -14.63 -8.42
C SER A 150 -5.09 -15.70 -9.45
N GLU A 151 -6.06 -15.41 -10.34
CA GLU A 151 -6.46 -16.34 -11.40
C GLU A 151 -5.38 -16.50 -12.47
N ASP A 152 -4.40 -15.59 -12.48
CA ASP A 152 -3.26 -15.57 -13.40
C ASP A 152 -2.00 -16.25 -12.80
N TYR A 153 -2.12 -16.92 -11.65
CA TYR A 153 -1.02 -17.74 -11.12
C TYR A 153 -0.71 -18.92 -12.06
N GLY A 154 0.57 -19.27 -12.16
CA GLY A 154 1.08 -20.29 -13.09
C GLY A 154 1.24 -19.82 -14.54
N LEU A 155 1.08 -18.52 -14.84
CA LEU A 155 1.50 -17.96 -16.13
C LEU A 155 3.02 -17.99 -16.26
N GLY A 156 3.53 -18.51 -17.37
CA GLY A 156 4.95 -18.44 -17.70
C GLY A 156 5.36 -17.08 -18.30
N ALA A 157 6.65 -16.78 -18.28
CA ALA A 157 7.22 -15.53 -18.80
C ALA A 157 6.75 -15.17 -20.23
N GLU A 158 6.66 -16.14 -21.15
CA GLU A 158 6.22 -15.85 -22.53
C GLU A 158 4.79 -15.31 -22.63
N ASP A 159 3.88 -15.76 -21.76
CA ASP A 159 2.50 -15.29 -21.75
C ASP A 159 2.35 -13.98 -20.98
N ILE A 160 3.19 -13.78 -19.97
CA ILE A 160 3.33 -12.50 -19.28
C ILE A 160 3.81 -11.43 -20.26
N GLU A 161 4.87 -11.69 -21.02
CA GLU A 161 5.46 -10.74 -21.98
C GLU A 161 4.42 -10.21 -22.97
N LYS A 162 3.57 -11.09 -23.51
CA LYS A 162 2.48 -10.73 -24.45
C LYS A 162 1.41 -9.82 -23.84
N ARG A 163 1.29 -9.79 -22.51
CA ARG A 163 0.28 -9.02 -21.76
C ARG A 163 0.81 -7.71 -21.19
N ILE A 164 2.11 -7.48 -21.27
CA ILE A 164 2.70 -6.21 -20.83
C ILE A 164 2.30 -5.12 -21.81
N GLU A 165 1.82 -4.00 -21.27
CA GLU A 165 1.41 -2.83 -22.04
C GLU A 165 2.35 -1.66 -21.76
N MET A 166 2.82 -1.00 -22.81
CA MET A 166 3.47 0.31 -22.70
C MET A 166 2.38 1.36 -22.47
N ILE A 167 2.45 2.08 -21.34
CA ILE A 167 1.44 3.05 -20.92
C ILE A 167 1.91 4.50 -21.01
N LYS A 168 3.22 4.74 -21.23
CA LYS A 168 3.76 6.08 -21.47
C LYS A 168 5.11 6.03 -22.18
#